data_AF-A0A2E1ESF0-F1
#
_entry.id   AF-A0A2E1ESF0-F1
#
_cell.length_a   1.000
_cell.length_b   1.000
_cell.length_c   1.000
_cell.angle_alpha   90.00
_cell.angle_beta   90.00
_cell.angle_gamma   90.00
#
_symmetry.space_group_name_H-M   'P 1'
#
loop_
_entity.id
_entity.type
_entity.pdbx_description
1 polymer ?
#
loop_
_entity_poly.entity_id
_entity_poly.type
_entity_poly.pdbx_seq_one_letter_code
_entity_poly.pdbx_strand_id
1 'polypeptide(L)' 'MDFRKYSLKELVNNVKTKKVSAKEMTEASINNISKYDKTLNAFCAVNFDDALKQAE' A
#
# COMPACT_ATOMS: atom_id res chain seq x y z
N MET A 1 1.71 6.45 4.63
CA MET A 1 3.01 5.83 4.96
C MET A 1 4.03 6.26 3.93
N ASP A 2 5.28 6.56 4.33
CA ASP A 2 6.36 6.85 3.37
C ASP A 2 7.17 5.57 3.10
N PHE A 3 6.81 4.86 2.04
CA PHE A 3 7.40 3.56 1.67
C PHE A 3 8.88 3.64 1.32
N ARG A 4 9.42 4.85 1.07
CA ARG A 4 10.85 5.06 0.77
C ARG A 4 11.75 4.90 1.98
N LYS A 5 11.18 4.91 3.19
CA LYS A 5 11.90 4.81 4.47
C LYS A 5 12.00 3.38 5.00
N TYR A 6 11.36 2.43 4.34
CA TYR A 6 11.26 1.04 4.81
C TYR A 6 11.71 0.10 3.72
N SER A 7 12.47 -0.93 4.09
CA SER A 7 12.69 -2.08 3.23
C SER A 7 11.46 -2.99 3.21
N LEU A 8 11.32 -3.83 2.17
CA LEU A 8 10.26 -4.85 2.11
C LEU A 8 10.28 -5.78 3.33
N LYS A 9 11.49 -6.14 3.80
CA LYS A 9 11.67 -7.00 4.98
C LYS A 9 11.11 -6.34 6.25
N GLU A 10 11.32 -5.04 6.41
CA GLU A 10 10.78 -4.27 7.54
C GLU A 10 9.26 -4.15 7.47
N LEU A 11 8.69 -3.90 6.28
CA LEU A 11 7.24 -3.84 6.10
C LEU A 11 6.58 -5.17 6.49
N VAL A 12 7.12 -6.30 6.00
CA VAL A 12 6.63 -7.64 6.38
C VAL A 12 6.74 -7.86 7.88
N ASN A 13 7.85 -7.44 8.51
CA ASN A 13 8.03 -7.57 9.94
C ASN A 13 7.05 -6.69 10.72
N ASN A 14 6.76 -5.47 10.26
CA ASN A 14 5.80 -4.57 10.90
C ASN A 14 4.37 -5.12 10.85
N VAL A 15 3.99 -5.79 9.76
CA VAL A 15 2.70 -6.49 9.67
C VAL A 15 2.68 -7.70 10.60
N LYS A 16 3.72 -8.55 10.58
CA LYS A 16 3.82 -9.73 11.48
C LYS A 16 3.80 -9.36 12.96
N THR A 17 4.45 -8.25 13.32
CA THR A 17 4.51 -7.75 14.70
C THR A 17 3.30 -6.90 15.08
N LYS A 18 2.29 -6.80 14.20
CA LYS A 18 1.06 -6.01 14.40
C LYS A 18 1.32 -4.52 14.68
N LYS A 19 2.48 -4.00 14.27
CA LYS A 19 2.81 -2.56 14.35
C LYS A 19 2.02 -1.75 13.32
N VAL A 20 1.66 -2.37 12.21
CA VAL A 20 0.86 -1.78 11.12
C VAL A 20 -0.09 -2.86 10.61
N SER A 21 -1.36 -2.53 10.41
CA SER A 21 -2.30 -3.46 9.77
C SER A 21 -2.02 -3.59 8.28
N ALA A 22 -2.23 -4.79 7.72
CA ALA A 22 -2.15 -5.01 6.28
C ALA A 22 -3.12 -4.08 5.55
N LYS A 23 -4.33 -3.88 6.10
CA LYS A 23 -5.33 -2.94 5.59
C LYS A 23 -4.82 -1.50 5.54
N GLU A 24 -4.25 -0.99 6.63
CA GLU A 24 -3.71 0.37 6.69
C GLU A 24 -2.59 0.59 5.67
N MET A 25 -1.75 -0.42 5.45
CA MET A 25 -0.68 -0.38 4.47
C MET A 25 -1.23 -0.35 3.03
N THR A 26 -2.26 -1.14 2.76
CA THR A 26 -2.96 -1.16 1.46
C THR A 26 -3.66 0.17 1.20
N GLU A 27 -4.40 0.71 2.16
CA GLU A 27 -5.06 2.02 2.05
C GLU A 27 -4.06 3.15 1.82
N ALA A 28 -2.91 3.13 2.51
CA ALA A 28 -1.84 4.10 2.28
C ALA A 28 -1.26 4.01 0.86
N SER A 29 -1.19 2.80 0.29
CA SER A 29 -0.71 2.58 -1.08
C SER A 29 -1.73 3.09 -2.11
N ILE A 30 -3.01 2.76 -1.92
CA ILE A 30 -4.12 3.23 -2.77
C ILE A 30 -4.17 4.76 -2.77
N ASN A 31 -4.04 5.40 -1.61
CA ASN A 31 -4.02 6.86 -1.51
C ASN A 31 -2.86 7.50 -2.29
N ASN A 32 -1.67 6.88 -2.27
CA ASN A 32 -0.54 7.37 -3.05
C ASN A 32 -0.79 7.22 -4.56
N ILE A 33 -1.32 6.07 -4.99
CA ILE A 33 -1.65 5.83 -6.39
C ILE A 33 -2.69 6.86 -6.85
N SER A 34 -3.82 6.99 -6.16
CA SER A 34 -4.87 7.97 -6.50
C SER A 34 -4.38 9.42 -6.55
N LYS A 35 -3.36 9.77 -5.75
CA LYS A 35 -2.80 11.13 -5.67
C LYS A 35 -1.80 11.43 -6.79
N TYR A 36 -0.90 10.49 -7.10
CA TYR A 36 0.25 10.76 -7.98
C TYR A 36 0.12 10.12 -9.36
N ASP A 37 -0.65 9.04 -9.50
CA ASP A 37 -0.77 8.31 -10.76
C ASP A 37 -1.47 9.12 -11.86
N LYS A 38 -2.32 10.10 -11.50
CA LYS A 38 -2.88 11.06 -12.46
C LYS A 38 -1.82 11.88 -13.20
N THR A 39 -0.64 12.04 -12.61
CA THR A 39 0.48 12.80 -13.19
C THR A 39 1.56 11.89 -13.74
N LEU A 40 1.84 10.79 -13.03
CA LEU A 40 2.88 9.83 -13.43
C LEU A 40 2.41 8.87 -14.52
N ASN A 41 1.10 8.59 -14.58
CA ASN A 41 0.46 7.63 -15.48
C ASN A 41 1.20 6.29 -15.51
N ALA A 42 1.53 5.78 -14.32
CA ALA A 42 2.34 4.58 -14.13
C ALA A 42 1.49 3.30 -14.16
N PHE A 43 0.20 3.40 -13.84
CA PHE A 43 -0.72 2.26 -13.83
C PHE A 43 -1.76 2.37 -14.95
N CYS A 44 -1.88 1.32 -15.77
CA CYS A 44 -2.92 1.25 -16.81
C CYS A 44 -4.28 0.79 -16.27
N ALA A 45 -4.27 0.00 -15.19
CA ALA A 45 -5.46 -0.49 -14.52
C ALA A 45 -5.17 -0.69 -13.03
N VAL A 46 -6.15 -0.38 -12.18
CA VAL A 46 -6.06 -0.51 -10.73
C VAL A 46 -7.27 -1.28 -10.21
N ASN A 47 -7.06 -2.16 -9.22
CA ASN A 47 -8.13 -2.98 -8.64
C ASN A 47 -8.14 -2.86 -7.11
N PHE A 48 -8.62 -1.71 -6.62
CA PHE A 48 -8.54 -1.35 -5.20
C PHE A 48 -9.42 -2.21 -4.29
N ASP A 49 -10.58 -2.65 -4.77
CA ASP A 49 -11.54 -3.45 -3.99
C ASP A 49 -10.97 -4.84 -3.66
N ASP A 50 -10.37 -5.51 -4.65
CA ASP A 50 -9.72 -6.81 -4.48
C ASP A 50 -8.51 -6.71 -3.55
N ALA A 51 -7.69 -5.67 -3.71
CA ALA A 51 -6.53 -5.44 -2.85
C ALA A 51 -6.92 -5.21 -1.38
N LEU A 52 -8.04 -4.53 -1.12
CA LEU A 52 -8.56 -4.35 0.23
C LEU A 52 -9.09 -5.66 0.81
N LYS A 53 -9.82 -6.47 0.03
CA LYS A 53 -10.30 -7.79 0.47
C LYS A 53 -9.17 -8.76 0.80
N GLN A 54 -8.06 -8.72 0.08
CA GLN A 54 -6.88 -9.54 0.39
C GLN A 54 -6.14 -9.06 1.64
N ALA A 55 -6.37 -7.82 2.08
CA ALA A 55 -5.70 -7.21 3.21
C ALA A 55 -6.51 -7.27 4.52
N GLU A 56 -7.77 -7.71 4.47
CA GLU A 56 -8.59 -8.10 5.63
C GLU A 56 -8.17 -9.47 6.18
#